data_AF-A0A520B963-F1
#
_entry.id   AF-A0A520B963-F1
#
_cell.length_a   1.000
_cell.length_b   1.000
_cell.length_c   1.000
_cell.angle_alpha   90.00
_cell.angle_beta   90.00
_cell.angle_gamma   90.00
#
_symmetry.space_group_name_H-M   'P 1'
#
loop_
_entity.id
_entity.type
_entity.pdbx_description
1 polymer ?
#
loop_
_entity_poly.entity_id
_entity_poly.type
_entity_poly.pdbx_seq_one_letter_code
_entity_poly.pdbx_strand_id
1 'polypeptide(L)'
;MSELFPVFAEHSRYVQRVRRRYAAELPLLGAGLPDRGVIAALVETLRAHPPGRSLASALRVARHLVLERLAVLDIEQGASVADVTLVMTHLAEVTLDLALTDARAELDAIHGAPRSAEGNDIAFWVIGMGKLGARELNVSSDIDLIYVYEDDGETHGARPISAHEYFSHVARRLYTLIGDVTDDGQVFRVDLALRPNGKSGPPVVSLGMLEEYFLVQGREWERFAWLKSRVVAPLTGLGAPADPRTLALRDLVTPFVYRRYLDYGVFEGLRQLHGKIRSEAKARAAGRPERANDVKLSRGGIREIEFIVQLLQVVRGGQFPEIRTRSTVKALACVAERGLMKPETAAKLVDAYVFLRRVEHRIQFLDDQQTHCLPQADADLAWIAGSLGLKC
;
A
#
# COMPACT_ATOMS: atom_id res chain seq x y z
N MET A 1 -9.24 -33.76 24.92
CA MET A 1 -9.23 -33.04 23.62
C MET A 1 -10.22 -31.90 23.78
N SER A 2 -9.74 -30.67 23.93
CA SER A 2 -10.60 -29.50 24.15
C SER A 2 -11.03 -28.97 22.79
N GLU A 3 -12.35 -28.94 22.56
CA GLU A 3 -12.96 -28.45 21.33
C GLU A 3 -12.66 -26.96 21.18
N LEU A 4 -11.92 -26.59 20.12
CA LEU A 4 -11.84 -25.20 19.67
C LEU A 4 -13.22 -24.87 19.09
N PHE A 5 -13.95 -23.95 19.72
CA PHE A 5 -15.23 -23.48 19.19
C PHE A 5 -15.02 -22.86 17.80
N PRO A 6 -15.95 -23.08 16.84
CA PRO A 6 -15.83 -22.50 15.52
C PRO A 6 -15.87 -20.97 15.63
N VAL A 7 -14.90 -20.30 15.00
CA VAL A 7 -14.80 -18.85 14.97
C VAL A 7 -15.24 -18.35 13.60
N PHE A 8 -16.17 -17.39 13.59
CA PHE A 8 -16.79 -16.88 12.38
C PHE A 8 -16.43 -15.41 12.14
N ALA A 9 -16.36 -15.03 10.86
CA ALA A 9 -16.21 -13.65 10.44
C ALA A 9 -17.41 -12.78 10.85
N GLU A 10 -18.57 -13.38 11.10
CA GLU A 10 -19.79 -12.69 11.57
C GLU A 10 -19.60 -11.96 12.91
N HIS A 11 -18.58 -12.29 13.72
CA HIS A 11 -18.27 -11.50 14.93
C HIS A 11 -17.81 -10.08 14.57
N SER A 12 -17.19 -9.90 13.40
CA SER A 12 -16.82 -8.57 12.91
C SER A 12 -18.07 -7.74 12.65
N ARG A 13 -18.16 -6.62 13.37
CA ARG A 13 -19.22 -5.63 13.18
C ARG A 13 -19.15 -5.03 11.77
N TYR A 14 -17.96 -4.92 11.19
CA TYR A 14 -17.80 -4.52 9.79
C TYR A 14 -18.44 -5.54 8.83
N VAL A 15 -18.14 -6.83 8.99
CA VAL A 15 -18.72 -7.91 8.16
C VAL A 15 -20.25 -7.91 8.26
N GLN A 16 -20.80 -7.82 9.47
CA GLN A 16 -22.26 -7.70 9.69
C GLN A 16 -22.87 -6.51 8.91
N ARG A 17 -22.23 -5.34 8.95
CA ARG A 17 -22.70 -4.14 8.23
C ARG A 17 -22.67 -4.35 6.72
N VAL A 18 -21.60 -4.94 6.18
CA VAL A 18 -21.47 -5.22 4.74
C VAL A 18 -22.53 -6.22 4.30
N ARG A 19 -22.70 -7.33 5.04
CA ARG A 19 -23.69 -8.37 4.75
C ARG A 19 -25.12 -7.84 4.76
N ARG A 20 -25.45 -6.95 5.69
CA ARG A 20 -26.76 -6.30 5.74
C ARG A 20 -26.96 -5.31 4.60
N ARG A 21 -25.97 -4.45 4.32
CA ARG A 21 -26.12 -3.34 3.36
C ARG A 21 -26.07 -3.80 1.90
N TYR A 22 -25.21 -4.76 1.59
CA TYR A 22 -24.92 -5.21 0.22
C TYR A 22 -25.31 -6.68 0.01
N ALA A 23 -26.40 -7.12 0.65
CA ALA A 23 -26.87 -8.50 0.59
C ALA A 23 -27.14 -8.97 -0.85
N ALA A 24 -27.65 -8.08 -1.70
CA ALA A 24 -27.95 -8.37 -3.10
C ALA A 24 -26.70 -8.44 -3.98
N GLU A 25 -25.65 -7.68 -3.64
CA GLU A 25 -24.41 -7.61 -4.41
C GLU A 25 -23.35 -8.64 -3.98
N LEU A 26 -23.42 -9.17 -2.75
CA LEU A 26 -22.49 -10.19 -2.26
C LEU A 26 -22.33 -11.40 -3.21
N PRO A 27 -23.41 -11.97 -3.80
CA PRO A 27 -23.30 -13.07 -4.75
C PRO A 27 -22.57 -12.72 -6.06
N LEU A 28 -22.39 -11.43 -6.38
CA LEU A 28 -21.66 -10.99 -7.59
C LEU A 28 -20.17 -11.28 -7.50
N LEU A 29 -19.62 -11.45 -6.28
CA LEU A 29 -18.23 -11.85 -6.07
C LEU A 29 -18.15 -13.36 -5.80
N GLY A 30 -17.60 -14.10 -6.77
CA GLY A 30 -17.37 -15.53 -6.68
C GLY A 30 -16.51 -15.97 -5.49
N ALA A 31 -16.50 -17.27 -5.23
CA ALA A 31 -15.68 -17.87 -4.16
C ALA A 31 -14.17 -17.81 -4.47
N GLY A 32 -13.35 -17.92 -3.42
CA GLY A 32 -11.89 -17.93 -3.54
C GLY A 32 -11.24 -16.53 -3.43
N LEU A 33 -9.92 -16.50 -3.61
CA LEU A 33 -9.11 -15.27 -3.54
C LEU A 33 -9.31 -14.44 -4.82
N PRO A 34 -9.88 -13.22 -4.74
CA PRO A 34 -10.10 -12.43 -5.93
C PRO A 34 -8.79 -11.83 -6.45
N ASP A 35 -8.41 -12.19 -7.67
CA ASP A 35 -7.29 -11.59 -8.38
C ASP A 35 -7.70 -10.28 -9.08
N ARG A 36 -6.77 -9.65 -9.81
CA ARG A 36 -7.04 -8.40 -10.54
C ARG A 36 -8.20 -8.53 -11.53
N GLY A 37 -8.28 -9.65 -12.25
CA GLY A 37 -9.31 -9.88 -13.25
C GLY A 37 -10.69 -10.02 -12.62
N VAL A 38 -10.78 -10.78 -11.53
CA VAL A 38 -12.02 -10.92 -10.75
C VAL A 38 -12.48 -9.58 -10.19
N ILE A 39 -11.57 -8.77 -9.65
CA ILE A 39 -11.91 -7.44 -9.09
C ILE A 39 -12.37 -6.48 -10.19
N ALA A 40 -11.69 -6.45 -11.33
CA ALA A 40 -12.09 -5.61 -12.47
C ALA A 40 -13.48 -6.03 -13.00
N ALA A 41 -13.71 -7.33 -13.18
CA ALA A 41 -15.00 -7.86 -13.60
C ALA A 41 -16.14 -7.56 -12.60
N LEU A 42 -15.84 -7.59 -11.30
CA LEU A 42 -16.79 -7.18 -10.25
C LEU A 42 -17.19 -5.70 -10.41
N VAL A 43 -16.23 -4.81 -10.60
CA VAL A 43 -16.51 -3.37 -10.79
C VAL A 43 -17.39 -3.15 -12.02
N GLU A 44 -17.08 -3.78 -13.15
CA GLU A 44 -17.90 -3.68 -14.36
C GLU A 44 -19.31 -4.26 -14.16
N THR A 45 -19.42 -5.39 -13.47
CA THR A 45 -20.72 -5.98 -13.11
C THR A 45 -21.54 -5.04 -12.25
N LEU A 46 -20.94 -4.41 -11.23
CA LEU A 46 -21.61 -3.43 -10.37
C LEU A 46 -22.07 -2.19 -11.13
N ARG A 47 -21.33 -1.76 -12.16
CA ARG A 47 -21.72 -0.65 -13.03
C ARG A 47 -22.91 -1.00 -13.93
N ALA A 48 -22.93 -2.23 -14.45
CA ALA A 48 -23.97 -2.70 -15.37
C ALA A 48 -25.24 -3.23 -14.66
N HIS A 49 -25.13 -3.72 -13.43
CA HIS A 49 -26.23 -4.34 -12.70
C HIS A 49 -27.30 -3.30 -12.29
N PRO A 50 -28.56 -3.41 -12.76
CA PRO A 50 -29.61 -2.43 -12.50
C PRO A 50 -29.82 -2.14 -10.99
N PRO A 51 -29.97 -0.86 -10.58
CA PRO A 51 -30.17 0.34 -11.41
C PRO A 51 -28.89 0.91 -12.07
N GLY A 52 -27.76 0.23 -11.96
CA GLY A 52 -26.46 0.67 -12.46
C GLY A 52 -25.77 1.61 -11.49
N ARG A 53 -24.46 1.47 -11.33
CA ARG A 53 -23.65 2.32 -10.44
C ARG A 53 -22.69 3.19 -11.24
N SER A 54 -22.47 4.42 -10.77
CA SER A 54 -21.34 5.22 -11.23
C SER A 54 -20.03 4.50 -10.89
N LEU A 55 -18.94 4.81 -11.60
CA LEU A 55 -17.62 4.24 -11.29
C LEU A 55 -17.24 4.48 -9.82
N ALA A 56 -17.44 5.71 -9.32
CA ALA A 56 -17.15 6.06 -7.93
C ALA A 56 -17.89 5.17 -6.90
N SER A 57 -19.17 4.89 -7.13
CA SER A 57 -19.95 3.98 -6.27
C SER A 57 -19.49 2.52 -6.43
N ALA A 58 -19.30 2.06 -7.68
CA ALA A 58 -18.89 0.68 -7.96
C ALA A 58 -17.53 0.33 -7.32
N LEU A 59 -16.54 1.22 -7.36
CA LEU A 59 -15.24 1.01 -6.71
C LEU A 59 -15.37 0.83 -5.18
N ARG A 60 -16.24 1.62 -4.53
CA ARG A 60 -16.47 1.56 -3.08
C ARG A 60 -17.21 0.29 -2.66
N VAL A 61 -18.24 -0.09 -3.41
CA VAL A 61 -18.96 -1.34 -3.17
C VAL A 61 -18.06 -2.54 -3.42
N ALA A 62 -17.28 -2.56 -4.52
CA ALA A 62 -16.31 -3.63 -4.80
C ALA A 62 -15.33 -3.81 -3.64
N ARG A 63 -14.81 -2.71 -3.08
CA ARG A 63 -13.95 -2.74 -1.90
C ARG A 63 -14.64 -3.41 -0.71
N HIS A 64 -15.90 -3.09 -0.44
CA HIS A 64 -16.64 -3.71 0.66
C HIS A 64 -16.81 -5.22 0.48
N LEU A 65 -17.21 -5.66 -0.72
CA LEU A 65 -17.39 -7.08 -1.02
C LEU A 65 -16.07 -7.85 -0.94
N VAL A 66 -14.96 -7.29 -1.46
CA VAL A 66 -13.63 -7.91 -1.39
C VAL A 66 -13.15 -8.04 0.06
N LEU A 67 -13.36 -7.03 0.91
CA LEU A 67 -12.96 -7.12 2.32
C LEU A 67 -13.80 -8.13 3.11
N GLU A 68 -15.09 -8.24 2.83
CA GLU A 68 -15.93 -9.26 3.45
C GLU A 68 -15.44 -10.67 3.06
N ARG A 69 -15.19 -10.88 1.76
CA ARG A 69 -14.60 -12.12 1.24
C ARG A 69 -13.27 -12.44 1.92
N LEU A 70 -12.40 -11.45 2.08
CA LEU A 70 -11.11 -11.62 2.75
C LEU A 70 -11.25 -11.93 4.23
N ALA A 71 -12.20 -11.31 4.93
CA ALA A 71 -12.46 -11.63 6.34
C ALA A 71 -12.85 -13.11 6.48
N VAL A 72 -13.75 -13.61 5.64
CA VAL A 72 -14.14 -15.03 5.62
C VAL A 72 -12.95 -15.94 5.31
N LEU A 73 -12.17 -15.62 4.27
CA LEU A 73 -11.02 -16.42 3.86
C LEU A 73 -9.93 -16.47 4.95
N ASP A 74 -9.64 -15.35 5.60
CA ASP A 74 -8.59 -15.26 6.63
C ASP A 74 -9.02 -15.87 7.97
N ILE A 75 -10.26 -15.64 8.40
CA ILE A 75 -10.76 -16.06 9.73
C ILE A 75 -11.24 -17.51 9.71
N GLU A 76 -12.00 -17.91 8.69
CA GLU A 76 -12.70 -19.20 8.67
C GLU A 76 -11.94 -20.26 7.85
N GLN A 77 -11.15 -19.85 6.86
CA GLN A 77 -10.48 -20.75 5.92
C GLN A 77 -8.95 -20.71 6.04
N GLY A 78 -8.40 -19.86 6.91
CA GLY A 78 -6.98 -19.81 7.21
C GLY A 78 -6.10 -19.32 6.04
N ALA A 79 -6.61 -18.41 5.20
CA ALA A 79 -5.82 -17.78 4.15
C ALA A 79 -4.52 -17.19 4.71
N SER A 80 -3.43 -17.27 3.94
CA SER A 80 -2.14 -16.80 4.42
C SER A 80 -2.09 -15.26 4.45
N VAL A 81 -1.22 -14.69 5.29
CA VAL A 81 -0.96 -13.22 5.28
C VAL A 81 -0.57 -12.77 3.88
N ALA A 82 0.22 -13.57 3.15
CA ALA A 82 0.61 -13.24 1.78
C ALA A 82 -0.60 -13.11 0.86
N ASP A 83 -1.55 -14.05 0.93
CA ASP A 83 -2.78 -14.02 0.12
C ASP A 83 -3.63 -12.80 0.45
N VAL A 84 -3.89 -12.54 1.74
CA VAL A 84 -4.69 -11.38 2.19
C VAL A 84 -4.07 -10.07 1.68
N THR A 85 -2.75 -9.92 1.86
CA THR A 85 -2.06 -8.70 1.45
C THR A 85 -1.97 -8.54 -0.07
N LEU A 86 -1.90 -9.66 -0.80
CA LEU A 86 -1.86 -9.65 -2.26
C LEU A 86 -3.22 -9.25 -2.84
N VAL A 87 -4.32 -9.79 -2.32
CA VAL A 87 -5.67 -9.39 -2.73
C VAL A 87 -5.92 -7.90 -2.43
N MET A 88 -5.55 -7.42 -1.24
CA MET A 88 -5.63 -5.99 -0.92
C MET A 88 -4.81 -5.14 -1.89
N THR A 89 -3.63 -5.62 -2.27
CA THR A 89 -2.79 -4.95 -3.28
C THR A 89 -3.44 -4.97 -4.66
N HIS A 90 -4.03 -6.09 -5.09
CA HIS A 90 -4.77 -6.16 -6.35
C HIS A 90 -5.97 -5.22 -6.37
N LEU A 91 -6.70 -5.12 -5.26
CA LEU A 91 -7.81 -4.17 -5.13
C LEU A 91 -7.33 -2.72 -5.30
N ALA A 92 -6.23 -2.34 -4.64
CA ALA A 92 -5.66 -1.01 -4.79
C ALA A 92 -5.20 -0.74 -6.23
N GLU A 93 -4.49 -1.68 -6.85
CA GLU A 93 -4.01 -1.53 -8.23
C GLU A 93 -5.14 -1.40 -9.24
N VAL A 94 -6.15 -2.29 -9.18
CA VAL A 94 -7.30 -2.24 -10.10
C VAL A 94 -8.11 -0.96 -9.93
N THR A 95 -8.38 -0.57 -8.67
CA THR A 95 -9.18 0.64 -8.43
C THR A 95 -8.44 1.90 -8.85
N LEU A 96 -7.12 2.00 -8.62
CA LEU A 96 -6.28 3.10 -9.09
C LEU A 96 -6.19 3.15 -10.62
N ASP A 97 -6.09 2.00 -11.28
CA ASP A 97 -6.01 1.91 -12.74
C ASP A 97 -7.31 2.37 -13.41
N LEU A 98 -8.45 1.84 -12.95
CA LEU A 98 -9.77 2.27 -13.45
C LEU A 98 -10.01 3.77 -13.20
N ALA A 99 -9.61 4.28 -12.04
CA ALA A 99 -9.72 5.71 -11.73
C ALA A 99 -8.79 6.57 -12.59
N LEU A 100 -7.58 6.08 -12.91
CA LEU A 100 -6.64 6.77 -13.80
C LEU A 100 -7.19 6.83 -15.22
N THR A 101 -7.74 5.71 -15.74
CA THR A 101 -8.36 5.66 -17.06
C THR A 101 -9.54 6.63 -17.17
N ASP A 102 -10.43 6.65 -16.17
CA ASP A 102 -11.58 7.56 -16.12
C ASP A 102 -11.14 9.03 -16.07
N ALA A 103 -10.18 9.36 -15.20
CA ALA A 103 -9.67 10.72 -15.07
C ALA A 103 -9.00 11.24 -16.35
N ARG A 104 -8.24 10.39 -17.04
CA ARG A 104 -7.63 10.75 -18.32
C ARG A 104 -8.66 10.93 -19.42
N ALA A 105 -9.63 10.01 -19.55
CA ALA A 105 -10.68 10.11 -20.56
C ALA A 105 -11.50 11.41 -20.42
N GLU A 106 -11.80 11.83 -19.19
CA GLU A 106 -12.50 13.09 -18.91
C GLU A 106 -11.68 14.32 -19.34
N LEU A 107 -10.38 14.36 -19.01
CA LEU A 107 -9.52 15.49 -19.34
C LEU A 107 -9.14 15.52 -20.82
N ASP A 108 -8.90 14.36 -21.44
CA ASP A 108 -8.57 14.23 -22.85
C ASP A 108 -9.69 14.77 -23.75
N ALA A 109 -10.96 14.62 -23.34
CA ALA A 109 -12.10 15.16 -24.08
C ALA A 109 -12.11 16.71 -24.18
N ILE A 110 -11.43 17.41 -23.27
CA ILE A 110 -11.39 18.88 -23.20
C ILE A 110 -10.04 19.41 -23.66
N HIS A 111 -8.98 18.87 -23.07
CA HIS A 111 -7.61 19.36 -23.20
C HIS A 111 -6.81 18.59 -24.25
N GLY A 112 -7.21 17.36 -24.59
CA GLY A 112 -6.38 16.41 -25.32
C GLY A 112 -5.28 15.82 -24.42
N ALA A 113 -4.65 14.74 -24.89
CA ALA A 113 -3.53 14.13 -24.17
C ALA A 113 -2.27 15.03 -24.21
N PRO A 114 -1.51 15.13 -23.11
CA PRO A 114 -0.27 15.91 -23.06
C PRO A 114 0.83 15.27 -23.91
N ARG A 115 1.55 16.10 -24.67
CA ARG A 115 2.64 15.69 -25.56
C ARG A 115 3.91 16.50 -25.29
N SER A 116 5.06 15.84 -25.45
CA SER A 116 6.37 16.49 -25.38
C SER A 116 6.59 17.41 -26.58
N ALA A 117 7.69 18.18 -26.57
CA ALA A 117 8.07 19.04 -27.69
C ALA A 117 8.24 18.27 -29.02
N GLU A 118 8.63 16.99 -28.95
CA GLU A 118 8.78 16.08 -30.08
C GLU A 118 7.45 15.44 -30.51
N GLY A 119 6.34 15.77 -29.86
CA GLY A 119 5.01 15.27 -30.18
C GLY A 119 4.68 13.88 -29.64
N ASN A 120 5.54 13.32 -28.78
CA ASN A 120 5.33 12.02 -28.13
C ASN A 120 4.36 12.16 -26.95
N ASP A 121 3.51 11.15 -26.72
CA ASP A 121 2.65 11.11 -25.53
C ASP A 121 3.51 11.05 -24.26
N ILE A 122 3.14 11.84 -23.25
CA ILE A 122 3.84 11.88 -21.95
C ILE A 122 3.25 10.83 -21.01
N ALA A 123 4.08 9.93 -20.47
CA ALA A 123 3.61 8.92 -19.52
C ALA A 123 3.34 9.52 -18.12
N PHE A 124 2.41 8.89 -17.40
CA PHE A 124 2.07 9.21 -16.01
C PHE A 124 2.00 7.92 -15.20
N TRP A 125 2.62 7.93 -14.03
CA TRP A 125 2.71 6.80 -13.13
C TRP A 125 2.18 7.16 -11.74
N VAL A 126 1.30 6.30 -11.25
CA VAL A 126 0.99 6.22 -9.83
C VAL A 126 2.00 5.28 -9.19
N ILE A 127 2.79 5.80 -8.28
CA ILE A 127 3.79 5.03 -7.52
C ILE A 127 3.18 4.69 -6.16
N GLY A 128 2.98 3.40 -5.92
CA GLY A 128 2.65 2.88 -4.61
C GLY A 128 3.90 2.81 -3.74
N MET A 129 3.83 3.40 -2.55
CA MET A 129 4.90 3.42 -1.56
C MET A 129 4.59 2.42 -0.44
N GLY A 130 5.53 2.28 0.51
CA GLY A 130 5.30 1.53 1.74
C GLY A 130 4.75 0.12 1.51
N LYS A 131 3.64 -0.21 2.19
CA LYS A 131 3.02 -1.54 2.12
C LYS A 131 2.43 -1.84 0.73
N LEU A 132 1.84 -0.87 0.05
CA LEU A 132 1.29 -1.05 -1.29
C LEU A 132 2.40 -1.38 -2.31
N GLY A 133 3.49 -0.60 -2.28
CA GLY A 133 4.63 -0.82 -3.17
C GLY A 133 5.28 -2.19 -2.96
N ALA A 134 5.34 -2.66 -1.70
CA ALA A 134 5.87 -3.98 -1.34
C ALA A 134 4.92 -5.17 -1.57
N ARG A 135 3.67 -4.93 -1.99
CA ARG A 135 2.60 -5.96 -2.05
C ARG A 135 2.29 -6.59 -0.70
N GLU A 136 2.34 -5.77 0.33
CA GLU A 136 2.13 -6.13 1.73
C GLU A 136 1.00 -5.29 2.34
N LEU A 137 0.04 -4.84 1.53
CA LEU A 137 -1.05 -3.96 1.97
C LEU A 137 -1.95 -4.65 3.00
N ASN A 138 -2.23 -3.96 4.10
CA ASN A 138 -3.14 -4.44 5.15
C ASN A 138 -4.61 -4.21 4.78
N VAL A 139 -5.52 -4.87 5.52
CA VAL A 139 -6.96 -4.82 5.28
C VAL A 139 -7.58 -3.46 5.61
N SER A 140 -7.05 -2.74 6.61
CA SER A 140 -7.39 -1.33 6.85
C SER A 140 -6.13 -0.49 6.98
N SER A 141 -5.59 -0.05 5.85
CA SER A 141 -4.43 0.84 5.80
C SER A 141 -4.57 1.89 4.71
N ASP A 142 -3.86 2.99 4.91
CA ASP A 142 -3.75 4.03 3.91
C ASP A 142 -2.91 3.51 2.74
N ILE A 143 -3.15 4.06 1.56
CA ILE A 143 -2.28 3.89 0.41
C ILE A 143 -1.40 5.14 0.27
N ASP A 144 -0.11 4.93 0.50
CA ASP A 144 0.90 5.96 0.32
C ASP A 144 1.23 6.08 -1.17
N LEU A 145 0.95 7.23 -1.79
CA LEU A 145 1.12 7.44 -3.23
C LEU A 145 2.04 8.62 -3.57
N ILE A 146 2.76 8.48 -4.67
CA ILE A 146 3.46 9.57 -5.35
C ILE A 146 3.08 9.53 -6.83
N TYR A 147 2.77 10.68 -7.40
CA TYR A 147 2.41 10.82 -8.81
C TYR A 147 3.58 11.41 -9.58
N VAL A 148 4.05 10.70 -10.60
CA VAL A 148 5.20 11.10 -11.42
C VAL A 148 4.80 11.07 -12.89
N TYR A 149 5.14 12.12 -13.63
CA TYR A 149 5.03 12.12 -15.09
C TYR A 149 6.41 12.20 -15.76
N GLU A 150 6.48 11.71 -16.99
CA GLU A 150 7.73 11.44 -17.70
C GLU A 150 8.51 12.71 -18.03
N ASP A 151 7.86 13.70 -18.63
CA ASP A 151 8.52 14.86 -19.21
C ASP A 151 7.60 16.09 -19.23
N ASP A 152 8.17 17.26 -19.45
CA ASP A 152 7.41 18.49 -19.65
C ASP A 152 6.76 18.52 -21.05
N GLY A 153 5.75 19.37 -21.19
CA GLY A 153 5.00 19.51 -22.44
C GLY A 153 3.64 20.15 -22.23
N GLU A 154 2.77 20.02 -23.22
CA GLU A 154 1.45 20.65 -23.24
C GLU A 154 0.41 19.79 -23.95
N THR A 155 -0.86 20.09 -23.71
CA THR A 155 -1.99 19.44 -24.35
C THR A 155 -2.45 20.26 -25.57
N HIS A 156 -2.93 19.63 -26.65
CA HIS A 156 -3.30 20.33 -27.90
C HIS A 156 -4.79 20.28 -28.28
N GLY A 157 -5.67 20.04 -27.31
CA GLY A 157 -7.13 20.03 -27.49
C GLY A 157 -7.75 21.42 -27.47
N ALA A 158 -9.06 21.50 -27.20
CA ALA A 158 -9.82 22.74 -27.29
C ALA A 158 -9.39 23.81 -26.27
N ARG A 159 -8.83 23.40 -25.13
CA ARG A 159 -8.29 24.29 -24.10
C ARG A 159 -6.89 23.82 -23.70
N PRO A 160 -5.83 24.24 -24.40
CA PRO A 160 -4.45 23.83 -24.07
C PRO A 160 -4.06 24.22 -22.64
N ILE A 161 -3.41 23.29 -21.94
CA ILE A 161 -2.80 23.48 -20.62
C ILE A 161 -1.44 22.76 -20.59
N SER A 162 -0.59 23.10 -19.64
CA SER A 162 0.68 22.38 -19.45
C SER A 162 0.46 20.93 -19.00
N ALA A 163 1.42 20.05 -19.26
CA ALA A 163 1.42 18.67 -18.76
C ALA A 163 1.32 18.64 -17.23
N HIS A 164 1.99 19.58 -16.54
CA HIS A 164 1.93 19.71 -15.09
C HIS A 164 0.50 20.00 -14.59
N GLU A 165 -0.20 20.95 -15.22
CA GLU A 165 -1.60 21.28 -14.89
C GLU A 165 -2.54 20.11 -15.19
N TYR A 166 -2.38 19.48 -16.36
CA TYR A 166 -3.17 18.31 -16.75
C TYR A 166 -3.03 17.18 -15.73
N PHE A 167 -1.80 16.80 -15.38
CA PHE A 167 -1.58 15.71 -14.41
C PHE A 167 -1.93 16.11 -12.97
N SER A 168 -1.86 17.39 -12.62
CA SER A 168 -2.40 17.89 -11.35
C SER A 168 -3.92 17.71 -11.27
N HIS A 169 -4.65 17.91 -12.38
CA HIS A 169 -6.08 17.60 -12.47
C HIS A 169 -6.35 16.10 -12.39
N VAL A 170 -5.55 15.26 -13.06
CA VAL A 170 -5.62 13.79 -12.92
C VAL A 170 -5.46 13.38 -11.45
N ALA A 171 -4.44 13.89 -10.76
CA ALA A 171 -4.19 13.57 -9.36
C ALA A 171 -5.35 13.97 -8.44
N ARG A 172 -5.98 15.13 -8.69
CA ARG A 172 -7.17 15.56 -7.94
C ARG A 172 -8.36 14.64 -8.19
N ARG A 173 -8.55 14.20 -9.44
CA ARG A 173 -9.62 13.28 -9.81
C ARG A 173 -9.41 11.89 -9.21
N LEU A 174 -8.18 11.38 -9.20
CA LEU A 174 -7.79 10.16 -8.49
C LEU A 174 -8.16 10.24 -7.00
N TYR A 175 -7.83 11.35 -6.33
CA TYR A 175 -8.20 11.54 -4.93
C TYR A 175 -9.73 11.52 -4.74
N THR A 176 -10.49 12.14 -5.64
CA THR A 176 -11.96 12.15 -5.58
C THR A 176 -12.55 10.72 -5.72
N LEU A 177 -12.05 9.96 -6.69
CA LEU A 177 -12.56 8.62 -6.97
C LEU A 177 -12.21 7.60 -5.88
N ILE A 178 -11.01 7.73 -5.28
CA ILE A 178 -10.44 6.74 -4.35
C ILE A 178 -10.58 7.16 -2.88
N GLY A 179 -10.27 8.42 -2.58
CA GLY A 179 -10.09 8.97 -1.24
C GLY A 179 -11.32 9.58 -0.60
N ASP A 180 -12.21 10.20 -1.36
CA ASP A 180 -13.39 10.87 -0.79
C ASP A 180 -14.34 9.88 -0.12
N VAL A 181 -14.93 10.29 1.00
CA VAL A 181 -15.96 9.53 1.69
C VAL A 181 -17.33 9.92 1.13
N THR A 182 -18.08 8.95 0.62
CA THR A 182 -19.46 9.10 0.14
C THR A 182 -20.40 8.25 0.99
N ASP A 183 -21.68 8.18 0.62
CA ASP A 183 -22.65 7.31 1.27
C ASP A 183 -22.25 5.83 1.22
N ASP A 184 -21.53 5.41 0.18
CA ASP A 184 -20.97 4.06 0.02
C ASP A 184 -19.60 3.90 0.71
N GLY A 185 -19.13 4.90 1.45
CA GLY A 185 -17.83 4.92 2.10
C GLY A 185 -16.72 5.45 1.20
N GLN A 186 -15.53 4.90 1.32
CA GLN A 186 -14.35 5.27 0.55
C GLN A 186 -13.62 4.00 0.08
N VAL A 187 -12.84 4.09 -1.00
CA VAL A 187 -12.06 2.95 -1.48
C VAL A 187 -10.83 2.76 -0.59
N PHE A 188 -9.99 3.78 -0.50
CA PHE A 188 -8.81 3.81 0.37
C PHE A 188 -8.58 5.20 0.96
N ARG A 189 -8.02 5.25 2.17
CA ARG A 189 -7.43 6.49 2.69
C ARG A 189 -6.16 6.76 1.87
N VAL A 190 -6.06 7.91 1.23
CA VAL A 190 -4.90 8.27 0.39
C VAL A 190 -3.96 9.17 1.18
N ASP A 191 -2.70 8.77 1.32
CA ASP A 191 -1.63 9.60 1.89
C ASP A 191 -0.64 10.02 0.80
N LEU A 192 -0.43 11.32 0.66
CA LEU A 192 0.49 11.94 -0.28
C LEU A 192 1.70 12.58 0.43
N ALA A 193 1.90 12.33 1.72
CA ALA A 193 2.93 12.99 2.52
C ALA A 193 4.36 12.58 2.16
N LEU A 194 4.55 11.46 1.45
CA LEU A 194 5.86 10.95 1.02
C LEU A 194 6.37 11.56 -0.29
N ARG A 195 5.57 12.40 -0.97
CA ARG A 195 6.02 13.09 -2.19
C ARG A 195 7.12 14.13 -1.89
N PRO A 196 7.93 14.52 -2.89
CA PRO A 196 8.93 15.58 -2.73
C PRO A 196 8.35 16.83 -2.06
N ASN A 197 9.07 17.39 -1.07
CA ASN A 197 8.62 18.52 -0.24
C ASN A 197 7.37 18.26 0.63
N GLY A 198 6.92 17.01 0.73
CA GLY A 198 5.78 16.59 1.55
C GLY A 198 4.52 17.38 1.25
N LYS A 199 3.79 17.81 2.30
CA LYS A 199 2.51 18.53 2.16
C LYS A 199 2.63 19.87 1.44
N SER A 200 3.80 20.50 1.46
CA SER A 200 4.07 21.78 0.80
C SER A 200 4.48 21.63 -0.66
N GLY A 201 4.77 20.40 -1.11
CA GLY A 201 5.12 20.11 -2.49
C GLY A 201 3.91 20.02 -3.43
N PRO A 202 4.15 20.13 -4.75
CA PRO A 202 3.11 19.96 -5.75
C PRO A 202 2.50 18.55 -5.65
N PRO A 203 1.24 18.36 -6.09
CA PRO A 203 0.57 17.06 -6.04
C PRO A 203 1.21 16.02 -6.98
N VAL A 204 1.83 16.49 -8.06
CA VAL A 204 2.54 15.69 -9.07
C VAL A 204 3.93 16.28 -9.31
N VAL A 205 4.87 15.46 -9.75
CA VAL A 205 6.22 15.90 -10.12
C VAL A 205 6.64 15.30 -11.47
N SER A 206 7.39 16.04 -12.28
CA SER A 206 8.05 15.44 -13.45
C SER A 206 9.21 14.55 -13.00
N LEU A 207 9.70 13.70 -13.91
CA LEU A 207 10.89 12.91 -13.65
C LEU A 207 12.12 13.80 -13.42
N GLY A 208 12.25 14.89 -14.17
CA GLY A 208 13.31 15.89 -13.97
C GLY A 208 13.24 16.58 -12.61
N MET A 209 12.04 16.99 -12.15
CA MET A 209 11.85 17.55 -10.81
C MET A 209 12.22 16.56 -9.71
N LEU A 210 11.87 15.28 -9.90
CA LEU A 210 12.21 14.23 -8.94
C LEU A 210 13.73 13.99 -8.88
N GLU A 211 14.39 14.03 -10.03
CA GLU A 211 15.84 13.90 -10.12
C GLU A 211 16.56 15.03 -9.39
N GLU A 212 16.18 16.28 -9.66
CA GLU A 212 16.72 17.44 -8.98
C GLU A 212 16.50 17.34 -7.45
N TYR A 213 15.30 16.94 -7.03
CA TYR A 213 15.00 16.77 -5.61
C TYR A 213 15.89 15.72 -4.93
N PHE A 214 16.07 14.55 -5.55
CA PHE A 214 16.94 13.51 -5.00
C PHE A 214 18.40 13.96 -4.91
N LEU A 215 18.88 14.71 -5.89
CA LEU A 215 20.26 15.21 -5.93
C LEU A 215 20.50 16.29 -4.87
N VAL A 216 19.58 17.24 -4.72
CA VAL A 216 19.80 18.46 -3.93
C VAL A 216 19.26 18.34 -2.50
N GLN A 217 18.12 17.67 -2.31
CA GLN A 217 17.34 17.72 -1.06
C GLN A 217 17.05 16.36 -0.42
N GLY A 218 17.35 15.26 -1.13
CA GLY A 218 16.96 13.91 -0.74
C GLY A 218 17.55 13.40 0.58
N ARG A 219 16.70 13.24 1.59
CA ARG A 219 17.05 12.90 2.98
C ARG A 219 17.22 11.40 3.18
N GLU A 220 18.00 11.02 4.19
CA GLU A 220 18.38 9.63 4.49
C GLU A 220 17.16 8.75 4.75
N TRP A 221 16.17 9.28 5.47
CA TRP A 221 14.93 8.55 5.77
C TRP A 221 14.07 8.32 4.52
N GLU A 222 14.13 9.19 3.51
CA GLU A 222 13.34 9.04 2.27
C GLU A 222 13.78 7.81 1.48
N ARG A 223 15.04 7.37 1.65
CA ARG A 223 15.55 6.13 1.05
C ARG A 223 14.79 4.90 1.54
N PHE A 224 14.37 4.89 2.80
CA PHE A 224 13.54 3.80 3.36
C PHE A 224 12.14 3.78 2.74
N ALA A 225 11.57 4.96 2.49
CA ALA A 225 10.28 5.08 1.82
C ALA A 225 10.37 4.59 0.36
N TRP A 226 11.35 5.11 -0.38
CA TRP A 226 11.58 4.78 -1.79
C TRP A 226 12.05 3.34 -2.02
N LEU A 227 12.63 2.67 -1.01
CA LEU A 227 12.98 1.25 -1.07
C LEU A 227 11.81 0.36 -1.47
N LYS A 228 10.61 0.66 -0.98
CA LYS A 228 9.39 -0.11 -1.28
C LYS A 228 8.62 0.42 -2.50
N SER A 229 9.04 1.53 -3.13
CA SER A 229 8.32 2.20 -4.22
C SER A 229 8.13 1.33 -5.46
N ARG A 230 6.94 1.35 -6.06
CA ARG A 230 6.62 0.57 -7.26
C ARG A 230 5.51 1.25 -8.06
N VAL A 231 5.59 1.22 -9.39
CA VAL A 231 4.44 1.62 -10.23
C VAL A 231 3.26 0.66 -9.96
N VAL A 232 2.10 1.24 -9.68
CA VAL A 232 0.85 0.52 -9.41
C VAL A 232 -0.26 0.83 -10.41
N ALA A 233 -0.18 1.98 -11.08
CA ALA A 233 -1.00 2.32 -12.24
C ALA A 233 -0.18 3.17 -13.23
N PRO A 234 -0.38 3.04 -14.56
CA PRO A 234 -1.31 2.10 -15.18
C PRO A 234 -0.89 0.62 -15.03
N LEU A 235 -1.86 -0.29 -15.10
CA LEU A 235 -1.63 -1.74 -15.06
C LEU A 235 -1.02 -2.25 -16.38
N THR A 236 -1.28 -1.57 -17.49
CA THR A 236 -0.67 -1.88 -18.78
C THR A 236 0.85 -1.80 -18.67
N GLY A 237 1.54 -2.90 -18.95
CA GLY A 237 3.00 -3.00 -18.82
C GLY A 237 3.50 -3.52 -17.46
N LEU A 238 2.64 -3.68 -16.43
CA LEU A 238 3.04 -4.33 -15.19
C LEU A 238 3.31 -5.83 -15.41
N GLY A 239 4.58 -6.21 -15.36
CA GLY A 239 5.03 -7.60 -15.55
C GLY A 239 5.40 -7.96 -17.00
N ALA A 240 5.24 -7.04 -17.94
CA ALA A 240 5.83 -7.14 -19.28
C ALA A 240 7.36 -6.91 -19.21
N PRO A 241 8.14 -7.34 -20.22
CA PRO A 241 9.55 -6.95 -20.35
C PRO A 241 9.66 -5.43 -20.18
N ALA A 242 10.62 -4.98 -19.37
CA ALA A 242 10.63 -3.64 -18.80
C ALA A 242 10.38 -2.56 -19.86
N ASP A 243 9.22 -1.90 -19.77
CA ASP A 243 8.89 -0.73 -20.57
C ASP A 243 10.03 0.29 -20.39
N PRO A 244 10.72 0.71 -21.48
CA PRO A 244 11.82 1.66 -21.43
C PRO A 244 11.51 2.91 -20.59
N ARG A 245 10.26 3.36 -20.56
CA ARG A 245 9.87 4.55 -19.79
C ARG A 245 9.86 4.26 -18.28
N THR A 246 9.41 3.08 -17.86
CA THR A 246 9.48 2.65 -16.46
C THR A 246 10.92 2.36 -16.00
N LEU A 247 11.83 2.04 -16.93
CA LEU A 247 13.25 1.90 -16.65
C LEU A 247 13.87 3.24 -16.24
N ALA A 248 13.49 4.36 -16.85
CA ALA A 248 14.00 5.68 -16.47
C ALA A 248 13.69 6.01 -14.99
N LEU A 249 12.46 5.78 -14.55
CA LEU A 249 12.08 5.93 -13.14
C LEU A 249 12.89 4.99 -12.22
N ARG A 250 13.07 3.73 -12.63
CA ARG A 250 13.88 2.76 -11.87
C ARG A 250 15.34 3.21 -11.75
N ASP A 251 15.91 3.70 -12.85
CA ASP A 251 17.30 4.09 -12.95
C ASP A 251 17.58 5.39 -12.19
N LEU A 252 16.55 6.22 -11.97
CA LEU A 252 16.60 7.34 -11.03
C LEU A 252 16.50 6.89 -9.55
N VAL A 253 15.53 6.05 -9.21
CA VAL A 253 15.25 5.66 -7.81
C VAL A 253 16.32 4.73 -7.24
N THR A 254 16.83 3.79 -8.05
CA THR A 254 17.80 2.77 -7.60
C THR A 254 19.08 3.37 -6.99
N PRO A 255 19.79 4.31 -7.65
CA PRO A 255 20.99 4.91 -7.08
C PRO A 255 20.69 5.80 -5.87
N PHE A 256 19.51 6.42 -5.81
CA PHE A 256 19.08 7.19 -4.64
C PHE A 256 18.94 6.30 -3.39
N VAL A 257 18.27 5.14 -3.53
CA VAL A 257 18.03 4.20 -2.43
C VAL A 257 19.31 3.41 -2.07
N TYR A 258 20.00 2.85 -3.06
CA TYR A 258 21.09 1.89 -2.88
C TYR A 258 22.44 2.49 -3.26
N ARG A 259 23.00 3.33 -2.38
CA ARG A 259 24.35 3.89 -2.58
C ARG A 259 25.41 2.79 -2.55
N ARG A 260 26.36 2.85 -3.48
CA ARG A 260 27.53 1.94 -3.49
C ARG A 260 28.52 2.22 -2.36
N TYR A 261 28.61 3.48 -1.96
CA TYR A 261 29.47 3.96 -0.87
C TYR A 261 28.64 4.72 0.16
N LEU A 262 28.80 4.34 1.42
CA LEU A 262 28.15 4.98 2.56
C LEU A 262 29.24 5.64 3.41
N ASP A 263 29.08 6.94 3.63
CA ASP A 263 29.92 7.71 4.52
C ASP A 263 29.45 7.60 5.98
N TYR A 264 30.26 8.11 6.91
CA TYR A 264 29.93 8.10 8.34
C TYR A 264 28.64 8.88 8.65
N GLY A 265 28.34 9.94 7.88
CA GLY A 265 27.14 10.76 8.04
C GLY A 265 25.86 9.96 7.85
N VAL A 266 25.84 9.02 6.90
CA VAL A 266 24.69 8.13 6.72
C VAL A 266 24.45 7.26 7.96
N PHE A 267 25.48 6.66 8.56
CA PHE A 267 25.30 5.82 9.75
C PHE A 267 24.79 6.62 10.95
N GLU A 268 25.24 7.86 11.15
CA GLU A 268 24.70 8.75 12.18
C GLU A 268 23.23 9.10 11.92
N GLY A 269 22.87 9.47 10.68
CA GLY A 269 21.47 9.72 10.31
C GLY A 269 20.56 8.52 10.57
N LEU A 270 21.05 7.31 10.28
CA LEU A 270 20.35 6.05 10.56
C LEU A 270 20.15 5.80 12.06
N ARG A 271 21.16 6.08 12.89
CA ARG A 271 21.06 5.97 14.36
C ARG A 271 20.05 6.97 14.92
N GLN A 272 20.08 8.21 14.44
CA GLN A 272 19.13 9.24 14.86
C GLN A 272 17.69 8.88 14.48
N LEU A 273 17.47 8.37 13.27
CA LEU A 273 16.16 7.89 12.83
C LEU A 273 15.64 6.76 13.73
N HIS A 274 16.47 5.76 14.02
CA HIS A 274 16.11 4.67 14.93
C HIS A 274 15.80 5.17 16.34
N GLY A 275 16.61 6.08 16.86
CA GLY A 275 16.39 6.72 18.17
C GLY A 275 15.06 7.47 18.24
N LYS A 276 14.71 8.22 17.19
CA LYS A 276 13.44 8.94 17.07
C LYS A 276 12.24 8.00 17.01
N ILE A 277 12.30 6.93 16.21
CA ILE A 277 11.23 5.92 16.15
C ILE A 277 10.98 5.33 17.54
N ARG A 278 12.05 5.01 18.28
CA ARG A 278 11.95 4.42 19.61
C ARG A 278 11.46 5.42 20.67
N SER A 279 11.86 6.68 20.59
CA SER A 279 11.39 7.71 21.52
C SER A 279 9.92 8.04 21.29
N GLU A 280 9.47 8.13 20.03
CA GLU A 280 8.06 8.32 19.68
C GLU A 280 7.19 7.15 20.15
N ALA A 281 7.65 5.90 19.96
CA ALA A 281 6.97 4.72 20.49
C ALA A 281 6.83 4.77 22.02
N LYS A 282 7.91 5.10 22.73
CA LYS A 282 7.91 5.25 24.19
C LYS A 282 7.00 6.40 24.67
N ALA A 283 7.07 7.56 24.04
CA ALA A 283 6.27 8.72 24.40
C ALA A 283 4.77 8.48 24.16
N ARG A 284 4.42 7.74 23.11
CA ARG A 284 3.04 7.31 22.88
C ARG A 284 2.58 6.32 23.95
N ALA A 285 3.43 5.39 24.37
CA ALA A 285 3.13 4.43 25.44
C ALA A 285 3.10 5.05 26.85
N ALA A 286 3.83 6.15 27.07
CA ALA A 286 3.86 6.85 28.35
C ALA A 286 2.49 7.46 28.69
N GLY A 287 1.90 7.04 29.81
CA GLY A 287 0.62 7.54 30.32
C GLY A 287 -0.64 6.85 29.79
N ARG A 288 -0.52 5.84 28.92
CA ARG A 288 -1.65 5.03 28.43
C ARG A 288 -1.28 3.54 28.38
N PRO A 289 -1.51 2.77 29.45
CA PRO A 289 -1.16 1.34 29.51
C PRO A 289 -1.72 0.52 28.33
N GLU A 290 -2.90 0.90 27.81
CA GLU A 290 -3.52 0.33 26.62
C GLU A 290 -2.70 0.47 25.32
N ARG A 291 -1.75 1.42 25.24
CA ARG A 291 -0.81 1.56 24.11
C ARG A 291 0.43 0.65 24.23
N ALA A 292 0.58 -0.08 25.34
CA ALA A 292 1.56 -1.17 25.42
C ALA A 292 1.11 -2.40 24.60
N ASN A 293 -0.16 -2.44 24.19
CA ASN A 293 -0.77 -3.51 23.38
C ASN A 293 -0.83 -3.15 21.88
N ASP A 294 0.05 -2.26 21.39
CA ASP A 294 0.13 -1.88 19.98
C ASP A 294 1.08 -2.82 19.22
N VAL A 295 0.53 -3.67 18.35
CA VAL A 295 1.31 -4.72 17.65
C VAL A 295 2.31 -4.15 16.63
N LYS A 296 2.19 -2.87 16.26
CA LYS A 296 3.03 -2.25 15.24
C LYS A 296 4.10 -1.34 15.84
N LEU A 297 3.73 -0.52 16.81
CA LEU A 297 4.58 0.56 17.35
C LEU A 297 5.27 0.20 18.66
N SER A 298 4.74 -0.76 19.43
CA SER A 298 5.39 -1.19 20.66
C SER A 298 6.71 -1.91 20.37
N ARG A 299 7.54 -2.06 21.41
CA ARG A 299 8.83 -2.78 21.32
C ARG A 299 8.60 -4.21 20.82
N GLY A 300 9.39 -4.64 19.84
CA GLY A 300 9.23 -5.93 19.16
C GLY A 300 8.09 -5.97 18.14
N GLY A 301 7.42 -4.85 17.89
CA GLY A 301 6.30 -4.75 16.95
C GLY A 301 6.75 -4.76 15.48
N ILE A 302 5.74 -4.76 14.60
CA ILE A 302 5.92 -4.87 13.13
C ILE A 302 6.91 -3.83 12.60
N ARG A 303 6.86 -2.58 13.09
CA ARG A 303 7.72 -1.49 12.62
C ARG A 303 9.20 -1.74 12.93
N GLU A 304 9.54 -2.34 14.07
CA GLU A 304 10.93 -2.65 14.39
C GLU A 304 11.48 -3.74 13.45
N ILE A 305 10.68 -4.76 13.12
CA ILE A 305 11.06 -5.79 12.16
C ILE A 305 11.27 -5.18 10.76
N GLU A 306 10.31 -4.38 10.28
CA GLU A 306 10.41 -3.68 9.00
C GLU A 306 11.68 -2.81 8.94
N PHE A 307 11.95 -2.07 10.02
CA PHE A 307 13.11 -1.18 10.10
C PHE A 307 14.44 -1.95 10.06
N ILE A 308 14.60 -3.05 10.80
CA ILE A 308 15.82 -3.87 10.81
C ILE A 308 16.14 -4.37 9.39
N VAL A 309 15.12 -4.89 8.70
CA VAL A 309 15.28 -5.46 7.36
C VAL A 309 15.61 -4.36 6.35
N GLN A 310 14.85 -3.26 6.34
CA GLN A 310 15.11 -2.13 5.46
C GLN A 310 16.48 -1.50 5.70
N LEU A 311 16.92 -1.41 6.96
CA LEU A 311 18.24 -0.90 7.31
C LEU A 311 19.34 -1.74 6.67
N LEU A 312 19.26 -3.06 6.76
CA LEU A 312 20.21 -3.96 6.11
C LEU A 312 20.19 -3.77 4.59
N GLN A 313 19.02 -3.62 3.99
CA GLN A 313 18.89 -3.40 2.55
C GLN A 313 19.45 -2.05 2.08
N VAL A 314 19.18 -0.95 2.80
CA VAL A 314 19.75 0.37 2.49
C VAL A 314 21.28 0.34 2.65
N VAL A 315 21.78 -0.30 3.70
CA VAL A 315 23.22 -0.33 3.99
C VAL A 315 24.00 -1.26 3.07
N ARG A 316 23.42 -2.42 2.70
CA ARG A 316 24.11 -3.50 2.00
C ARG A 316 23.64 -3.71 0.56
N GLY A 317 22.47 -3.20 0.19
CA GLY A 317 21.89 -3.38 -1.14
C GLY A 317 22.73 -2.78 -2.25
N GLY A 318 23.51 -1.73 -1.98
CA GLY A 318 24.50 -1.19 -2.93
C GLY A 318 25.55 -2.22 -3.35
N GLN A 319 25.96 -3.10 -2.42
CA GLN A 319 26.99 -4.14 -2.61
C GLN A 319 26.38 -5.49 -3.01
N PHE A 320 25.18 -5.81 -2.52
CA PHE A 320 24.48 -7.06 -2.77
C PHE A 320 23.13 -6.77 -3.45
N PRO A 321 23.07 -6.66 -4.79
CA PRO A 321 21.83 -6.42 -5.50
C PRO A 321 20.73 -7.45 -5.22
N GLU A 322 21.09 -8.66 -4.81
CA GLU A 322 20.19 -9.78 -4.58
C GLU A 322 19.32 -9.59 -3.34
N ILE A 323 19.71 -8.71 -2.41
CA ILE A 323 18.85 -8.34 -1.27
C ILE A 323 17.87 -7.21 -1.61
N ARG A 324 17.91 -6.65 -2.83
CA ARG A 324 17.02 -5.55 -3.27
C ARG A 324 15.65 -6.09 -3.62
N THR A 325 14.82 -6.31 -2.61
CA THR A 325 13.43 -6.71 -2.76
C THR A 325 12.54 -5.85 -1.88
N ARG A 326 11.31 -5.61 -2.31
CA ARG A 326 10.40 -4.73 -1.57
C ARG A 326 9.72 -5.45 -0.40
N SER A 327 9.54 -6.77 -0.51
CA SER A 327 8.89 -7.57 0.53
C SER A 327 9.83 -7.82 1.70
N THR A 328 9.33 -7.56 2.91
CA THR A 328 10.04 -7.78 4.16
C THR A 328 10.38 -9.26 4.38
N VAL A 329 9.44 -10.18 4.11
CA VAL A 329 9.69 -11.63 4.28
C VAL A 329 10.73 -12.14 3.27
N LYS A 330 10.63 -11.72 2.00
CA LYS A 330 11.65 -12.09 0.99
C LYS A 330 13.02 -11.52 1.33
N ALA A 331 13.06 -10.26 1.80
CA ALA A 331 14.31 -9.62 2.20
C ALA A 331 14.97 -10.36 3.37
N LEU A 332 14.21 -10.83 4.36
CA LEU A 332 14.73 -11.64 5.47
C LEU A 332 15.43 -12.92 4.99
N ALA A 333 14.86 -13.61 4.00
CA ALA A 333 15.52 -14.76 3.37
C ALA A 333 16.82 -14.37 2.67
N CYS A 334 16.77 -13.35 1.81
CA CYS A 334 17.95 -12.91 1.04
C CYS A 334 19.10 -12.40 1.94
N VAL A 335 18.81 -11.69 3.04
CA VAL A 335 19.86 -11.24 3.97
C VAL A 335 20.49 -12.40 4.74
N ALA A 336 19.73 -13.46 5.04
CA ALA A 336 20.25 -14.65 5.67
C ALA A 336 21.15 -15.46 4.73
N GLU A 337 20.72 -15.66 3.48
CA GLU A 337 21.50 -16.35 2.43
C GLU A 337 22.85 -15.67 2.17
N ARG A 338 22.92 -14.34 2.34
CA ARG A 338 24.16 -13.56 2.20
C ARG A 338 25.00 -13.46 3.48
N GLY A 339 24.63 -14.18 4.54
CA GLY A 339 25.35 -14.18 5.81
C GLY A 339 25.28 -12.85 6.57
N LEU A 340 24.37 -11.94 6.20
CA LEU A 340 24.17 -10.65 6.86
C LEU A 340 23.31 -10.79 8.14
N MET A 341 22.62 -11.92 8.28
CA MET A 341 21.85 -12.30 9.44
C MET A 341 21.97 -13.82 9.64
N LYS A 342 21.99 -14.28 10.89
CA LYS A 342 21.92 -15.72 11.18
C LYS A 342 20.59 -16.30 10.67
N PRO A 343 20.59 -17.46 9.99
CA PRO A 343 19.36 -18.08 9.47
C PRO A 343 18.27 -18.26 10.54
N GLU A 344 18.66 -18.64 11.76
CA GLU A 344 17.73 -18.85 12.88
C GLU A 344 17.08 -17.53 13.34
N THR A 345 17.82 -16.43 13.28
CA THR A 345 17.28 -15.09 13.58
C THR A 345 16.31 -14.65 12.50
N ALA A 346 16.64 -14.87 11.22
CA ALA A 346 15.77 -14.50 10.11
C ALA A 346 14.44 -15.28 10.16
N ALA A 347 14.50 -16.59 10.40
CA ALA A 347 13.31 -17.42 10.57
C ALA A 347 12.40 -16.93 11.71
N LYS A 348 12.97 -16.65 12.89
CA LYS A 348 12.22 -16.09 14.03
C LYS A 348 11.57 -14.75 13.72
N LEU A 349 12.24 -13.88 12.95
CA LEU A 349 11.68 -12.59 12.53
C LEU A 349 10.54 -12.77 11.52
N VAL A 350 10.64 -13.75 10.61
CA VAL A 350 9.54 -14.10 9.70
C VAL A 350 8.32 -14.58 10.50
N ASP A 351 8.52 -15.51 11.43
CA ASP A 351 7.43 -16.05 12.27
C ASP A 351 6.76 -14.95 13.10
N ALA A 352 7.56 -14.10 13.75
CA ALA A 352 7.07 -12.96 14.51
C ALA A 352 6.32 -11.96 13.62
N TYR A 353 6.86 -11.65 12.44
CA TYR A 353 6.22 -10.73 11.49
C TYR A 353 4.87 -11.27 11.03
N VAL A 354 4.80 -12.53 10.59
CA VAL A 354 3.56 -13.16 10.14
C VAL A 354 2.54 -13.20 11.28
N PHE A 355 2.94 -13.59 12.48
CA PHE A 355 2.05 -13.60 13.64
C PHE A 355 1.49 -12.21 13.95
N LEU A 356 2.33 -11.19 14.05
CA LEU A 356 1.90 -9.82 14.34
C LEU A 356 0.99 -9.26 13.24
N ARG A 357 1.26 -9.57 11.96
CA ARG A 357 0.39 -9.19 10.83
C ARG A 357 -0.97 -9.87 10.90
N ARG A 358 -1.02 -11.15 11.29
CA ARG A 358 -2.30 -11.83 11.52
C ARG A 358 -3.09 -11.12 12.61
N VAL A 359 -2.48 -10.86 13.78
CA VAL A 359 -3.13 -10.13 14.89
C VAL A 359 -3.62 -8.75 14.41
N GLU A 360 -2.79 -8.00 13.69
CA GLU A 360 -3.15 -6.70 13.11
C GLU A 360 -4.37 -6.79 12.20
N HIS A 361 -4.47 -7.80 11.34
CA HIS A 361 -5.64 -8.00 10.48
C HIS A 361 -6.92 -8.22 11.28
N ARG A 362 -6.88 -9.02 12.36
CA ARG A 362 -8.08 -9.30 13.17
C ARG A 362 -8.55 -8.04 13.90
N ILE A 363 -7.61 -7.30 14.48
CA ILE A 363 -7.88 -5.98 15.10
C ILE A 363 -8.59 -5.07 14.09
N GLN A 364 -8.11 -5.03 12.84
CA GLN A 364 -8.67 -4.16 11.80
C GLN A 364 -10.01 -4.66 11.28
N PHE A 365 -10.20 -5.97 11.11
CA PHE A 365 -11.45 -6.54 10.61
C PHE A 365 -12.64 -6.27 11.50
N LEU A 366 -12.46 -6.13 12.82
CA LEU A 366 -13.56 -5.88 13.76
C LEU A 366 -14.48 -4.75 13.30
N ASP A 367 -13.90 -3.61 12.91
CA ASP A 367 -14.65 -2.40 12.56
C ASP A 367 -14.16 -1.69 11.29
N ASP A 368 -13.20 -2.28 10.58
CA ASP A 368 -12.49 -1.65 9.46
C ASP A 368 -11.80 -0.33 9.87
N GLN A 369 -11.11 -0.39 11.01
CA GLN A 369 -10.40 0.75 11.57
C GLN A 369 -8.90 0.62 11.41
N GLN A 370 -8.23 1.76 11.20
CA GLN A 370 -6.77 1.85 11.19
C GLN A 370 -6.20 1.83 12.62
N THR A 371 -6.46 0.75 13.34
CA THR A 371 -5.93 0.54 14.68
C THR A 371 -4.91 -0.60 14.67
N HIS A 372 -3.94 -0.45 15.58
CA HIS A 372 -2.91 -1.45 15.86
C HIS A 372 -2.95 -1.89 17.33
N CYS A 373 -3.85 -1.30 18.13
CA CYS A 373 -4.03 -1.65 19.52
C CYS A 373 -4.99 -2.83 19.64
N LEU A 374 -4.66 -3.79 20.50
CA LEU A 374 -5.62 -4.83 20.89
C LEU A 374 -6.88 -4.19 21.50
N PRO A 375 -8.07 -4.75 21.24
CA PRO A 375 -9.31 -4.29 21.85
C PRO A 375 -9.29 -4.55 23.36
N GLN A 376 -10.11 -3.79 24.10
CA GLN A 376 -10.26 -3.95 25.55
C GLN A 376 -11.40 -4.91 25.92
N ALA A 377 -12.36 -5.15 25.02
CA ALA A 377 -13.49 -6.01 25.28
C ALA A 377 -13.08 -7.49 25.23
N ASP A 378 -13.38 -8.23 26.29
CA ASP A 378 -13.02 -9.65 26.43
C ASP A 378 -13.56 -10.50 25.28
N ALA A 379 -14.77 -10.21 24.79
CA ALA A 379 -15.36 -10.92 23.66
C ALA A 379 -14.55 -10.74 22.36
N ASP A 380 -14.04 -9.53 22.10
CA ASP A 380 -13.21 -9.26 20.93
C ASP A 380 -11.83 -9.90 21.08
N LEU A 381 -11.24 -9.87 22.28
CA LEU A 381 -9.96 -10.56 22.56
C LEU A 381 -10.08 -12.08 22.40
N ALA A 382 -11.13 -12.68 22.94
CA ALA A 382 -11.41 -14.11 22.81
C ALA A 382 -11.63 -14.50 21.33
N TRP A 383 -12.33 -13.67 20.57
CA TRP A 383 -12.50 -13.88 19.13
C TRP A 383 -11.18 -13.78 18.36
N ILE A 384 -10.34 -12.77 18.64
CA ILE A 384 -9.01 -12.64 18.04
C ILE A 384 -8.19 -13.90 18.35
N ALA A 385 -8.10 -14.30 19.61
CA ALA A 385 -7.33 -15.49 20.01
C ALA A 385 -7.85 -16.77 19.35
N GLY A 386 -9.16 -17.00 19.38
CA GLY A 386 -9.79 -18.15 18.74
C GLY A 386 -9.54 -18.20 17.23
N SER A 387 -9.67 -17.07 16.51
CA SER A 387 -9.41 -16.98 15.06
C SER A 387 -7.94 -17.22 14.69
N LEU A 388 -7.03 -17.12 15.67
CA LEU A 388 -5.61 -17.42 15.51
C LEU A 388 -5.25 -18.84 15.94
N GLY A 389 -6.21 -19.62 16.44
CA GLY A 389 -5.99 -20.95 17.01
C GLY A 389 -5.30 -20.92 18.38
N LEU A 390 -5.32 -19.77 19.07
CA LEU A 390 -4.77 -19.61 20.40
C LEU A 390 -5.79 -20.03 21.45
N LYS A 391 -5.29 -20.51 22.59
CA LYS A 391 -6.09 -20.79 23.77
C LYS A 391 -6.08 -19.56 24.67
N CYS A 392 -7.26 -19.06 25.02
CA CYS A 392 -7.43 -18.06 26.07
C CYS A 392 -7.74 -18.74 27.40
#